data_AF-A0A3N5KR45-F1
#
_entry.id   AF-A0A3N5KR45-F1
#
_cell.length_a   1.000
_cell.length_b   1.000
_cell.length_c   1.000
_cell.angle_alpha   90.00
_cell.angle_beta   90.00
_cell.angle_gamma   90.00
#
_symmetry.space_group_name_H-M   'P 1'
#
loop_
_entity.id
_entity.type
_entity.pdbx_description
1 polymer ?
#
loop_
_entity_poly.entity_id
_entity_poly.type
_entity_poly.pdbx_seq_one_letter_code
_entity_poly.pdbx_strand_id
1 'polypeptide(L)'
;MGRASLWKFPWLDGWHIFGTIHVDAVVFGPAKAGDKLAYSFVCAGCRFWPMPEVWRLEVKALWLLRRAEPGRWCSAGGEPGDAGARSMEDLDDFREYFRKWRR
;
A
#
# COMPACT_ATOMS: atom_id res chain seq x y z
N MET A 1 7.92 2.58 -6.00
CA MET A 1 8.54 1.34 -5.51
C MET A 1 8.98 1.57 -4.07
N GLY A 2 8.70 0.63 -3.18
CA GLY A 2 9.09 0.74 -1.79
C GLY A 2 9.13 -0.60 -1.06
N ARG A 3 9.85 -0.63 0.06
CA ARG A 3 9.94 -1.76 0.99
C ARG A 3 9.07 -1.48 2.20
N ALA A 4 8.29 -2.46 2.65
CA ALA A 4 7.45 -2.30 3.82
C ALA A 4 7.92 -3.13 5.01
N SER A 5 7.69 -2.60 6.21
CA SER A 5 7.74 -3.32 7.49
C SER A 5 6.37 -3.21 8.11
N LEU A 6 5.65 -4.33 8.20
CA LEU A 6 4.22 -4.35 8.47
C LEU A 6 3.89 -5.32 9.61
N TRP A 7 2.87 -4.98 10.38
CA TRP A 7 2.37 -5.73 11.52
C TRP A 7 0.86 -5.93 11.39
N LYS A 8 0.39 -7.11 11.79
CA LYS A 8 -1.04 -7.44 11.85
C LYS A 8 -1.53 -7.48 13.28
N PHE A 9 -2.77 -7.03 13.46
CA PHE A 9 -3.53 -7.24 14.68
C PHE A 9 -4.93 -7.72 14.28
N PRO A 10 -5.41 -8.87 14.80
CA PRO A 10 -6.81 -9.25 14.65
C PRO A 10 -7.66 -8.41 15.61
N TRP A 11 -8.69 -7.76 15.09
CA TRP A 11 -9.68 -7.01 15.88
C TRP A 11 -11.07 -7.62 15.67
N LEU A 12 -12.04 -7.25 16.52
CA LEU A 12 -13.41 -7.79 16.42
C LEU A 12 -14.12 -7.41 15.12
N ASP A 13 -13.70 -6.30 14.51
CA ASP A 13 -14.24 -5.72 13.29
C ASP A 13 -13.50 -6.18 12.03
N GLY A 14 -12.38 -6.89 12.12
CA GLY A 14 -11.67 -7.42 10.95
C GLY A 14 -10.16 -7.40 11.11
N TRP A 15 -9.44 -7.16 10.00
CA TRP A 15 -7.97 -7.14 10.04
C TRP A 15 -7.39 -5.78 9.77
N HIS A 16 -6.40 -5.51 10.60
CA HIS A 16 -5.70 -4.25 10.64
C HIS A 16 -4.24 -4.53 10.35
N ILE A 17 -3.72 -3.88 9.31
CA ILE A 17 -2.31 -3.91 8.94
C ILE A 17 -1.78 -2.51 9.14
N PHE A 18 -0.74 -2.40 9.95
CA PHE A 18 -0.05 -1.14 10.17
C PHE A 18 1.42 -1.30 9.86
N GLY A 19 2.06 -0.22 9.44
CA GLY A 19 3.51 -0.18 9.52
C GLY A 19 4.14 0.98 8.80
N THR A 20 5.35 0.75 8.30
CA THR A 20 6.13 1.78 7.62
C THR A 20 6.51 1.31 6.22
N ILE A 21 6.28 2.15 5.22
CA ILE A 21 6.77 1.96 3.86
C ILE A 21 7.96 2.90 3.64
N HIS A 22 9.10 2.31 3.28
CA HIS A 22 10.30 2.99 2.83
C HIS A 22 10.23 3.19 1.32
N VAL A 23 10.24 4.44 0.87
CA VAL A 23 10.06 4.77 -0.54
C VAL A 23 11.41 4.76 -1.26
N ASP A 24 11.61 3.80 -2.17
CA ASP A 24 12.81 3.77 -3.01
C ASP A 24 12.68 4.73 -4.19
N ALA A 25 11.50 4.80 -4.80
CA ALA A 25 11.20 5.67 -5.93
C ALA A 25 9.71 5.94 -6.04
N VAL A 26 9.35 7.09 -6.62
CA VAL A 26 7.97 7.51 -6.81
C VAL A 26 7.62 7.48 -8.29
N VAL A 27 6.54 6.77 -8.63
CA VAL A 27 6.01 6.74 -10.00
C VAL A 27 5.14 7.97 -10.23
N PHE A 28 4.25 8.27 -9.28
CA PHE A 28 3.34 9.41 -9.32
C PHE A 28 2.93 9.81 -7.90
N GLY A 29 2.59 11.09 -7.69
CA GLY A 29 2.11 11.62 -6.42
C GLY A 29 3.14 12.45 -5.63
N PRO A 30 2.78 12.90 -4.42
CA PRO A 30 3.52 13.92 -3.68
C PRO A 30 4.61 13.38 -2.74
N ALA A 31 4.75 12.05 -2.62
CA ALA A 31 5.86 11.45 -1.87
C ALA A 31 7.20 11.64 -2.61
N LYS A 32 8.30 11.35 -1.93
CA LYS A 32 9.66 11.41 -2.50
C LYS A 32 10.45 10.14 -2.18
N ALA A 33 11.45 9.84 -3.02
CA ALA A 33 12.43 8.81 -2.70
C ALA A 33 13.14 9.15 -1.38
N GLY A 34 13.30 8.15 -0.50
CA GLY A 34 13.82 8.29 0.85
C GLY A 34 12.75 8.51 1.93
N ASP A 35 11.51 8.84 1.56
CA ASP A 35 10.44 9.03 2.54
C ASP A 35 10.14 7.73 3.32
N LYS A 36 9.74 7.90 4.58
CA LYS A 36 9.15 6.85 5.41
C LYS A 36 7.68 7.18 5.64
N LEU A 37 6.78 6.38 5.08
CA LEU A 37 5.35 6.62 5.13
C LEU A 37 4.72 5.74 6.20
N ALA A 38 4.03 6.33 7.16
CA ALA A 38 3.20 5.58 8.10
C ALA A 38 1.99 5.03 7.34
N TYR A 39 1.89 3.71 7.28
CA TYR A 39 0.88 2.97 6.53
C TYR A 39 -0.16 2.35 7.46
N SER A 40 -1.42 2.42 7.05
CA SER A 40 -2.54 1.73 7.70
C SER A 40 -3.50 1.17 6.67
N PHE A 41 -3.93 -0.08 6.87
CA PHE A 41 -5.00 -0.72 6.13
C PHE A 41 -5.93 -1.45 7.07
N VAL A 42 -7.23 -1.32 6.81
CA VAL A 42 -8.30 -1.92 7.60
C VAL A 42 -9.27 -2.57 6.65
N CYS A 43 -9.47 -3.89 6.74
CA CYS A 43 -10.63 -4.54 6.12
C CYS A 43 -11.66 -4.91 7.19
N ALA A 44 -12.71 -4.10 7.29
CA ALA A 44 -13.85 -4.38 8.16
C ALA A 44 -14.75 -5.51 7.61
N GLY A 45 -14.79 -5.67 6.28
CA GLY A 45 -15.70 -6.61 5.60
C GLY A 45 -15.20 -8.05 5.57
N CYS A 46 -13.95 -8.32 5.95
CA CYS A 46 -13.35 -9.61 5.71
C CYS A 46 -13.09 -10.49 6.95
N ARG A 47 -13.82 -10.31 8.05
CA ARG A 47 -13.74 -11.11 9.31
C ARG A 47 -13.54 -12.64 9.17
N PHE A 48 -13.99 -13.27 8.09
CA PHE A 48 -13.92 -14.72 7.84
C PHE A 48 -13.09 -15.16 6.62
N TRP A 49 -12.50 -14.23 5.89
CA TRP A 49 -11.68 -14.56 4.73
C TRP A 49 -10.28 -15.01 5.21
N PRO A 50 -9.48 -15.77 4.46
CA PRO A 50 -8.12 -16.05 4.89
C PRO A 50 -7.36 -14.72 5.04
N MET A 51 -6.89 -14.45 6.26
CA MET A 51 -6.15 -13.23 6.58
C MET A 51 -4.93 -13.11 5.66
N PRO A 52 -4.70 -11.96 5.00
CA PRO A 52 -3.53 -11.79 4.15
C PRO A 52 -2.24 -12.02 4.96
N GLU A 53 -1.36 -12.85 4.42
CA GLU A 53 -0.06 -13.13 5.03
C GLU A 53 0.83 -11.90 4.95
N VAL A 54 1.05 -11.21 6.08
CA VAL A 54 1.81 -9.94 6.12
C VAL A 54 3.26 -10.10 5.64
N TRP A 55 3.90 -11.26 5.80
CA TRP A 55 5.21 -11.51 5.19
C TRP A 55 5.19 -11.49 3.66
N ARG A 56 4.04 -11.78 3.01
CA ARG A 56 3.85 -11.55 1.56
C ARG A 56 3.71 -10.06 1.21
N LEU A 57 3.57 -9.19 2.20
CA LEU A 57 3.55 -7.73 2.06
C LEU A 57 4.90 -7.10 2.49
N GLU A 58 5.79 -7.84 3.16
CA GLU A 58 7.20 -7.47 3.40
C GLU A 58 8.04 -7.61 2.12
N VAL A 59 7.54 -7.06 1.02
CA VAL A 59 8.08 -7.26 -0.32
C VAL A 59 8.40 -5.89 -0.91
N LYS A 60 9.50 -5.83 -1.65
CA LYS A 60 9.77 -4.71 -2.55
C LYS A 60 8.70 -4.71 -3.62
N ALA A 61 7.78 -3.74 -3.56
CA ALA A 61 6.59 -3.73 -4.38
C ALA A 61 6.28 -2.32 -4.90
N LEU A 62 5.33 -2.27 -5.85
CA LEU A 62 4.64 -1.03 -6.18
C LEU A 62 3.51 -0.83 -5.18
N TRP A 63 3.44 0.35 -4.58
CA TRP A 63 2.46 0.69 -3.57
C TRP A 63 1.55 1.79 -4.10
N LEU A 64 0.26 1.48 -4.21
CA LEU A 64 -0.79 2.42 -4.57
C LEU A 64 -1.43 2.95 -3.28
N LEU A 65 -1.07 4.18 -2.93
CA LEU A 65 -1.42 4.79 -1.65
C LEU A 65 -2.18 6.09 -1.84
N ARG A 66 -3.05 6.40 -0.90
CA ARG A 66 -3.67 7.72 -0.74
C ARG A 66 -3.38 8.26 0.66
N ARG A 67 -3.35 9.59 0.79
CA ARG A 67 -3.23 10.22 2.11
C ARG A 67 -4.56 10.07 2.84
N ALA A 68 -4.51 9.53 4.06
CA ALA A 68 -5.65 9.47 4.96
C ALA A 68 -5.67 10.70 5.88
N GLU A 69 -4.50 11.05 6.42
CA GLU A 69 -4.28 12.16 7.36
C GLU A 69 -2.88 12.76 7.10
N PRO A 70 -2.54 13.93 7.67
CA PRO A 70 -1.16 14.43 7.65
C PRO A 70 -0.17 13.37 8.16
N GLY A 71 0.73 12.91 7.29
CA GLY A 71 1.75 11.91 7.63
C GLY A 71 1.29 10.46 7.60
N ARG A 72 0.00 10.17 7.41
CA ARG A 72 -0.54 8.81 7.37
C ARG A 72 -1.14 8.47 6.00
N TRP A 73 -0.79 7.29 5.51
CA TRP A 73 -1.18 6.77 4.21
C TRP A 73 -1.97 5.47 4.37
N CYS A 74 -2.92 5.25 3.48
CA CYS A 74 -3.66 4.00 3.38
C CYS A 74 -3.68 3.50 1.95
N SER A 75 -4.12 2.25 1.75
CA SER A 75 -4.27 1.70 0.41
C SER A 75 -5.25 2.54 -0.41
N ALA A 76 -4.93 2.72 -1.69
CA ALA A 76 -5.82 3.35 -2.67
C ALA A 76 -6.75 2.33 -3.35
N GLY A 77 -6.75 1.07 -2.89
CA GLY A 77 -7.57 0.00 -3.46
C GLY A 77 -9.07 0.29 -3.36
N GLY A 78 -9.81 -0.10 -4.40
CA GLY A 78 -11.26 0.06 -4.46
C GLY A 78 -12.04 -1.09 -3.81
N GLU A 79 -11.40 -2.26 -3.64
CA GLU A 79 -12.05 -3.47 -3.16
C GLU A 79 -11.70 -3.81 -1.70
N PRO A 80 -12.63 -4.41 -0.94
CA PRO A 80 -12.34 -4.98 0.37
C PRO A 80 -11.20 -6.01 0.28
N GLY A 81 -10.12 -5.81 1.04
CA GLY A 81 -8.97 -6.71 1.04
C GLY A 81 -7.75 -6.22 0.24
N ASP A 82 -7.90 -5.16 -0.57
CA ASP A 82 -6.77 -4.63 -1.34
C ASP A 82 -5.86 -3.74 -0.49
N ALA A 83 -4.73 -4.32 -0.06
CA ALA A 83 -3.67 -3.63 0.68
C ALA A 83 -2.85 -2.66 -0.20
N GLY A 84 -3.13 -2.56 -1.50
CA GLY A 84 -2.50 -1.59 -2.40
C GLY A 84 -1.11 -1.98 -2.91
N ALA A 85 -0.60 -3.16 -2.56
CA ALA A 85 0.63 -3.71 -3.12
C ALA A 85 0.38 -4.32 -4.51
N ARG A 86 1.30 -4.11 -5.44
CA ARG A 86 1.30 -4.66 -6.80
C ARG A 86 2.67 -5.23 -7.17
N SER A 87 2.71 -6.09 -8.19
CA SER A 87 3.95 -6.67 -8.67
C SER A 87 4.89 -5.58 -9.17
N MET A 88 6.20 -5.82 -9.08
CA MET A 88 7.19 -4.94 -9.69
C MET A 88 7.21 -5.05 -11.21
N GLU A 89 6.67 -6.14 -11.77
CA GLU A 89 6.53 -6.34 -13.21
C GLU A 89 5.55 -5.32 -13.83
N ASP A 90 4.57 -4.85 -13.06
CA ASP A 90 3.58 -3.85 -13.50
C ASP A 90 4.17 -2.42 -13.59
N LEU A 91 5.45 -2.22 -13.28
CA LEU A 91 6.05 -0.89 -13.12
C LEU A 91 5.96 -0.05 -14.39
N ASP A 92 6.27 -0.65 -15.53
CA ASP A 92 6.31 0.09 -16.79
C ASP A 92 4.89 0.41 -17.28
N ASP A 93 3.91 -0.47 -17.03
CA ASP A 93 2.49 -0.20 -17.28
C ASP A 93 2.00 0.99 -16.46
N PHE A 94 2.32 1.04 -15.17
CA PHE A 94 1.95 2.19 -14.33
C PHE A 94 2.65 3.48 -14.78
N ARG A 95 3.93 3.42 -15.18
CA ARG A 95 4.64 4.59 -15.72
C ARG A 95 3.98 5.10 -16.99
N GLU A 96 3.58 4.22 -17.90
CA GLU A 96 2.88 4.60 -19.12
C GLU A 96 1.49 5.19 -18.80
N TYR A 97 0.73 4.53 -17.93
CA TYR A 97 -0.58 5.00 -17.47
C TYR A 97 -0.47 6.43 -16.93
N PHE A 98 0.40 6.69 -15.97
CA PHE A 98 0.52 8.04 -15.37
C PHE A 98 1.18 9.06 -16.30
N ARG A 99 1.94 8.66 -17.32
CA ARG A 99 2.39 9.59 -18.38
C ARG A 99 1.20 10.17 -19.15
N LYS A 100 0.16 9.37 -19.43
CA LYS A 100 -1.03 9.82 -20.15
C LYS A 100 -1.87 10.82 -19.34
N TRP A 101 -1.90 10.67 -18.01
CA TRP A 101 -2.62 11.55 -17.08
C TRP A 101 -1.83 12.78 -16.61
N ARG A 102 -0.59 12.94 -17.06
CA ARG A 102 0.29 14.09 -16.72
C ARG A 102 0.08 15.31 -17.62
N ARG A 103 -1.03 15.37 -18.36
CA ARG A 103 -1.44 16.51 -19.20
C ARG A 103 -2.24 17.53 -18.40
#